data_AF-A0A4S0REL4-F1
#
_entry.id   AF-A0A4S0REL4-F1
#
_cell.length_a   1.000
_cell.length_b   1.000
_cell.length_c   1.000
_cell.angle_alpha   90.00
_cell.angle_beta   90.00
_cell.angle_gamma   90.00
#
_symmetry.space_group_name_H-M   'P 1'
#
loop_
_entity.id
_entity.type
_entity.pdbx_description
1 polymer ?
#
loop_
_entity_poly.entity_id
_entity_poly.type
_entity_poly.pdbx_seq_one_letter_code
_entity_poly.pdbx_strand_id
1 'polypeptide(L)'
;QDAFLTDTAGLADVVLPAASHGEESGTFTNNEGRTQKVCKFREPALEARDNLAIFDFVATLRGQALRPSIQGEIFGEIARLVPAYQGLTQDGLGPDGAFTTAALVPPASEFFAPPPAPIAAGGLMLVTGN
;
A
#
# COMPACT_ATOMS: atom_id res chain seq x y z
N GLN A 1 3.98 9.17 -4.66
CA GLN A 1 4.54 9.23 -3.30
C GLN A 1 5.85 8.47 -3.32
N ASP A 2 6.89 8.98 -2.68
CA ASP A 2 8.19 8.32 -2.62
C ASP A 2 8.93 8.75 -1.35
N ALA A 3 9.78 7.88 -0.82
CA ALA A 3 10.67 8.19 0.31
C ALA A 3 11.98 8.83 -0.17
N PHE A 4 12.34 8.66 -1.44
CA PHE A 4 13.56 9.18 -2.03
C PHE A 4 13.27 9.98 -3.30
N LEU A 5 14.19 10.87 -3.66
CA LEU A 5 14.11 11.58 -4.94
C LEU A 5 14.61 10.66 -6.06
N THR A 6 13.71 9.81 -6.55
CA THR A 6 13.95 8.91 -7.69
C THR A 6 13.81 9.64 -9.02
N ASP A 7 14.27 9.04 -10.12
CA ASP A 7 14.10 9.60 -11.47
C ASP A 7 12.62 9.85 -11.78
N THR A 8 11.74 8.92 -11.39
CA THR A 8 10.27 9.07 -11.50
C THR A 8 9.76 10.27 -10.70
N ALA A 9 10.26 10.47 -9.47
CA ALA A 9 9.90 11.61 -8.65
C ALA A 9 10.41 12.93 -9.27
N GLY A 10 11.57 12.92 -9.92
CA GLY A 10 12.13 14.08 -10.63
C GLY A 10 11.33 14.52 -11.87
N LEU A 11 10.53 13.62 -12.44
CA LEU A 11 9.64 13.91 -13.56
C LEU A 11 8.22 14.28 -13.13
N ALA A 12 7.86 14.13 -11.85
CA ALA A 12 6.50 14.31 -11.37
C ALA A 12 6.19 15.78 -11.08
N ASP A 13 4.97 16.23 -11.42
CA ASP A 13 4.48 17.57 -11.05
C ASP A 13 4.29 17.72 -9.53
N VAL A 14 3.92 16.62 -8.87
CA VAL A 14 3.65 16.57 -7.42
C VAL A 14 4.30 15.33 -6.83
N VAL A 15 5.14 15.53 -5.82
CA VAL A 15 5.73 14.46 -5.00
C VAL A 15 5.19 14.57 -3.59
N LEU A 16 4.63 13.47 -3.09
CA LEU A 16 4.17 13.33 -1.70
C LEU A 16 5.23 12.53 -0.93
N PRO A 17 5.93 13.13 0.05
CA PRO A 17 6.96 12.44 0.82
C PRO A 17 6.37 11.30 1.67
N ALA A 18 6.82 10.08 1.42
CA ALA A 18 6.36 8.88 2.11
C ALA A 18 7.34 8.44 3.19
N ALA A 19 6.81 7.90 4.29
CA ALA A 19 7.61 7.23 5.31
C ALA A 19 8.35 6.02 4.71
N SER A 20 9.61 5.83 5.10
CA SER A 20 10.44 4.72 4.66
C SER A 20 10.26 3.46 5.51
N HIS A 21 10.90 2.36 5.12
CA HIS A 21 10.85 1.13 5.90
C HIS A 21 11.41 1.35 7.32
N GLY A 22 10.58 1.05 8.33
CA GLY A 22 10.92 1.28 9.73
C GLY A 22 10.37 2.57 10.33
N GLU A 23 9.86 3.48 9.49
CA GLU A 23 9.19 4.71 9.92
C GLU A 23 7.67 4.54 10.05
N GLU A 24 7.13 3.52 9.40
CA GLU A 24 5.72 3.13 9.45
C GLU A 24 5.58 1.69 10.01
N SER A 25 4.49 1.42 10.73
CA SER A 25 4.13 0.05 11.16
C SER A 25 3.24 -0.62 10.12
N GLY A 26 3.13 -1.94 10.13
CA GLY A 26 2.20 -2.64 9.24
C GLY A 26 2.42 -4.13 9.15
N THR A 27 2.11 -4.68 7.99
CA THR A 27 2.35 -6.09 7.67
C THR A 27 2.98 -6.20 6.30
N PHE A 28 3.93 -7.12 6.16
CA PHE A 28 4.57 -7.43 4.89
C PHE A 28 4.41 -8.92 4.60
N THR A 29 4.08 -9.26 3.36
CA THR A 29 3.96 -10.65 2.90
C THR A 29 5.08 -10.93 1.92
N ASN A 30 5.93 -11.90 2.24
CA ASN A 30 7.07 -12.27 1.40
C ASN A 30 6.68 -13.19 0.23
N ASN A 31 7.65 -13.54 -0.61
CA ASN A 31 7.46 -14.39 -1.79
C ASN A 31 7.02 -15.83 -1.48
N GLU A 32 7.25 -16.32 -0.26
CA GLU A 32 6.80 -17.63 0.20
C GLU A 32 5.36 -17.59 0.78
N GLY A 33 4.71 -16.43 0.76
CA GLY A 33 3.39 -16.21 1.34
C GLY A 33 3.40 -16.03 2.86
N ARG A 34 4.54 -15.73 3.47
CA ARG A 34 4.63 -15.46 4.92
C ARG A 34 4.35 -13.99 5.20
N THR A 35 3.28 -13.75 5.95
CA THR A 35 2.88 -12.43 6.46
C THR A 35 3.53 -12.16 7.81
N GLN A 36 4.28 -11.08 7.93
CA GLN A 36 4.99 -10.68 9.14
C GLN A 36 4.61 -9.25 9.55
N LYS A 37 4.63 -8.98 10.87
CA LYS A 37 4.40 -7.63 11.40
C LYS A 37 5.65 -6.78 11.17
N VAL A 38 5.44 -5.58 10.63
CA VAL A 38 6.45 -4.53 10.55
C VAL A 38 6.18 -3.56 11.70
N CYS A 39 7.18 -3.34 12.53
CA CYS A 39 7.09 -2.41 13.65
C CYS A 39 7.90 -1.15 13.33
N LYS A 40 7.28 0.00 13.58
CA LYS A 40 7.95 1.29 13.55
C LYS A 40 9.06 1.31 14.61
N PHE A 41 10.28 1.64 14.20
CA PHE A 41 11.43 1.81 15.10
C PHE A 41 12.02 3.23 15.05
N ARG A 42 11.55 4.08 14.11
CA ARG A 42 11.92 5.49 13.99
C ARG A 42 10.69 6.32 13.62
N GLU A 43 10.66 7.60 13.99
CA GLU A 43 9.66 8.55 13.48
C GLU A 43 9.94 8.96 12.03
N PRO A 44 8.90 9.17 11.18
CA PRO A 44 9.07 9.66 9.82
C PRO A 44 9.95 10.91 9.77
N ALA A 45 10.89 10.94 8.84
CA ALA A 45 11.78 12.08 8.67
C ALA A 45 11.07 13.28 8.04
N LEU A 46 11.39 14.49 8.52
CA LEU A 46 10.91 15.75 7.95
C LEU A 46 9.37 15.81 7.87
N GLU A 47 8.83 16.02 6.67
CA GLU A 47 7.39 16.10 6.40
C GLU A 47 6.82 14.77 5.88
N ALA A 48 7.60 13.68 5.93
CA ALA A 48 7.16 12.37 5.51
C ALA A 48 5.96 11.91 6.34
N ARG A 49 5.02 11.26 5.66
CA ARG A 49 3.80 10.73 6.26
C ARG A 49 3.69 9.24 5.96
N ASP A 50 3.05 8.51 6.89
CA ASP A 50 2.65 7.13 6.67
C ASP A 50 1.75 7.03 5.43
N ASN A 51 1.85 5.91 4.71
CA ASN A 51 1.14 5.74 3.44
C ASN A 51 -0.37 5.95 3.57
N LEU A 52 -0.98 5.46 4.66
CA LEU A 52 -2.41 5.63 4.91
C LEU A 52 -2.80 7.10 5.05
N ALA A 53 -1.99 7.90 5.75
CA ALA A 53 -2.23 9.33 5.91
C ALA A 53 -2.13 10.08 4.56
N ILE A 54 -1.27 9.62 3.65
CA ILE A 54 -1.18 10.16 2.29
C ILE A 54 -2.45 9.83 1.50
N PHE A 55 -2.94 8.59 1.57
CA PHE A 55 -4.19 8.20 0.91
C PHE A 55 -5.40 8.99 1.44
N ASP A 56 -5.51 9.14 2.76
CA ASP A 56 -6.57 9.94 3.39
C ASP A 56 -6.51 11.41 2.99
N PHE A 57 -5.31 11.98 2.89
CA PHE A 57 -5.11 13.35 2.41
C PHE A 57 -5.62 13.52 0.98
N VAL A 58 -5.24 12.62 0.06
CA VAL A 58 -5.69 12.69 -1.33
C VAL A 58 -7.20 12.49 -1.45
N ALA A 59 -7.78 11.56 -0.70
CA ALA A 59 -9.22 11.35 -0.68
C ALA A 59 -9.97 12.60 -0.17
N THR A 60 -9.46 13.24 0.88
CA THR A 60 -10.05 14.46 1.45
C THR A 60 -10.05 15.60 0.43
N LEU A 61 -8.98 15.77 -0.36
CA LEU A 61 -8.94 16.75 -1.46
C LEU A 61 -10.02 16.52 -2.52
N ARG A 62 -10.54 15.30 -2.62
CA ARG A 62 -11.63 14.92 -3.53
C ARG A 62 -12.99 14.89 -2.85
N GLY A 63 -13.10 15.36 -1.60
CA GLY A 63 -14.32 15.32 -0.82
C GLY A 63 -14.76 13.90 -0.43
N GLN A 64 -13.82 12.96 -0.40
CA GLN A 64 -14.07 11.56 -0.03
C GLN A 64 -13.41 11.24 1.32
N ALA A 65 -13.94 10.24 2.01
CA ALA A 65 -13.32 9.66 3.20
C ALA A 65 -13.12 8.15 2.95
N LEU A 66 -11.87 7.68 3.05
CA LEU A 66 -11.57 6.26 2.96
C LEU A 66 -11.91 5.60 4.28
N ARG A 67 -12.67 4.51 4.23
CA ARG A 67 -13.01 3.68 5.38
C ARG A 67 -12.75 2.23 4.99
N PRO A 68 -12.09 1.43 5.84
CA PRO A 68 -11.49 1.77 7.13
C PRO A 68 -10.24 2.67 7.03
N SER A 69 -9.97 3.46 8.07
CA SER A 69 -8.84 4.42 8.13
C SER A 69 -7.83 4.05 9.23
N ILE A 70 -7.93 2.84 9.77
CA ILE A 70 -7.03 2.33 10.81
C ILE A 70 -6.42 1.04 10.28
N GLN A 71 -5.11 0.90 10.42
CA GLN A 71 -4.36 -0.23 9.91
C GLN A 71 -4.94 -1.60 10.29
N GLY A 72 -5.28 -1.82 11.56
CA GLY A 72 -5.83 -3.10 12.00
C GLY A 72 -7.19 -3.41 11.38
N GLU A 73 -8.02 -2.38 11.18
CA GLU A 73 -9.31 -2.54 10.48
C GLU A 73 -9.11 -2.83 8.99
N ILE A 74 -8.14 -2.17 8.34
CA ILE A 74 -7.75 -2.44 6.95
C ILE A 74 -7.26 -3.88 6.80
N PHE A 75 -6.38 -4.35 7.70
CA PHE A 75 -5.93 -5.74 7.68
C PHE A 75 -7.11 -6.71 7.90
N GLY A 76 -8.00 -6.41 8.84
CA GLY A 76 -9.20 -7.20 9.08
C GLY A 76 -10.12 -7.25 7.85
N GLU A 77 -10.25 -6.16 7.11
CA GLU A 77 -10.98 -6.14 5.85
C GLU A 77 -10.29 -6.98 4.77
N ILE A 78 -8.97 -6.87 4.62
CA ILE A 78 -8.19 -7.72 3.71
C ILE A 78 -8.40 -9.20 4.03
N ALA A 79 -8.29 -9.58 5.31
CA ALA A 79 -8.50 -10.96 5.76
C ALA A 79 -9.93 -11.46 5.49
N ARG A 80 -10.92 -10.57 5.50
CA ARG A 80 -12.32 -10.87 5.18
C ARG A 80 -12.55 -11.03 3.67
N LEU A 81 -11.94 -10.17 2.85
CA LEU A 81 -12.21 -10.09 1.41
C LEU A 81 -11.30 -10.98 0.56
N VAL A 82 -10.08 -11.24 1.02
CA VAL A 82 -9.06 -11.98 0.26
C VAL A 82 -8.94 -13.40 0.83
N PRO A 83 -9.36 -14.45 0.09
CA PRO A 83 -9.36 -15.83 0.58
C PRO A 83 -8.02 -16.30 1.16
N ALA A 84 -6.90 -15.85 0.58
CA ALA A 84 -5.56 -16.22 1.04
C ALA A 84 -5.23 -15.71 2.47
N TYR A 85 -5.88 -14.63 2.92
CA TYR A 85 -5.67 -14.03 4.24
C TYR A 85 -6.73 -14.46 5.27
N GLN A 86 -7.69 -15.32 4.88
CA GLN A 86 -8.73 -15.76 5.80
C GLN A 86 -8.13 -16.44 7.05
N GLY A 87 -8.65 -16.07 8.22
CA GLY A 87 -8.19 -16.58 9.51
C GLY A 87 -6.94 -15.88 10.06
N LEU A 88 -6.28 -15.02 9.30
CA LEU A 88 -5.19 -14.19 9.82
C LEU A 88 -5.75 -12.98 10.57
N THR A 89 -5.11 -12.63 11.68
CA THR A 89 -5.33 -11.36 12.38
C THR A 89 -3.97 -10.68 12.58
N GLN A 90 -3.94 -9.35 12.55
CA GLN A 90 -2.67 -8.60 12.65
C GLN A 90 -1.93 -8.91 13.98
N ASP A 91 -2.66 -9.03 15.08
CA ASP A 91 -2.10 -9.38 16.39
C ASP A 91 -1.78 -10.89 16.53
N GLY A 92 -2.38 -11.73 15.69
CA GLY A 92 -2.20 -13.18 15.68
C GLY A 92 -1.02 -13.68 14.85
N LEU A 93 -0.27 -12.80 14.17
CA LEU A 93 0.85 -13.20 13.30
C LEU A 93 2.03 -13.84 14.06
N GLY A 94 2.19 -13.54 15.35
CA GLY A 94 3.31 -14.05 16.14
C GLY A 94 4.68 -13.51 15.69
N PRO A 95 5.78 -13.94 16.35
CA PRO A 95 7.13 -13.44 16.07
C PRO A 95 7.68 -13.89 14.70
N ASP A 96 7.32 -15.10 14.26
CA ASP A 96 7.79 -15.68 12.99
C ASP A 96 6.85 -15.39 11.80
N GLY A 97 5.78 -14.63 12.04
CA GLY A 97 4.70 -14.43 11.09
C GLY A 97 3.82 -15.66 10.88
N ALA A 98 2.82 -15.51 10.00
CA ALA A 98 1.89 -16.56 9.63
C ALA A 98 1.79 -16.65 8.10
N PHE A 99 1.58 -17.86 7.59
CA PHE A 99 1.45 -18.07 6.15
C PHE A 99 0.03 -17.78 5.67
N THR A 100 -0.08 -17.09 4.54
CA THR A 100 -1.31 -17.04 3.76
C THR A 100 -1.65 -18.44 3.26
N THR A 101 -2.94 -18.75 3.18
CA THR A 101 -3.37 -20.01 2.60
C THR A 101 -3.24 -19.93 1.08
N ALA A 102 -2.74 -20.99 0.45
CA ALA A 102 -2.76 -21.11 -1.00
C ALA A 102 -4.20 -21.22 -1.49
N ALA A 103 -4.80 -20.10 -1.88
CA ALA A 103 -6.03 -20.13 -2.65
C ALA A 103 -5.63 -20.46 -4.10
N LEU A 104 -5.73 -21.73 -4.50
CA LEU A 104 -5.75 -22.12 -5.92
C LEU A 104 -7.05 -21.63 -6.54
N VAL A 105 -7.17 -20.32 -6.72
CA VAL A 105 -8.08 -19.77 -7.73
C VAL A 105 -7.23 -19.70 -8.99
N PRO A 106 -7.46 -20.57 -9.99
CA PRO A 106 -6.80 -20.37 -11.28
C PRO A 106 -7.12 -18.94 -11.72
N PRO A 107 -6.13 -18.14 -12.17
CA PRO A 107 -6.44 -16.81 -12.65
C PRO A 107 -7.51 -16.96 -13.72
N ALA A 108 -8.60 -16.20 -13.61
CA ALA A 108 -9.33 -15.86 -14.83
C ALA A 108 -8.24 -15.32 -15.77
N SER A 109 -8.07 -16.00 -16.90
CA SER A 109 -6.99 -15.80 -17.85
C SER A 109 -7.16 -14.48 -18.61
N GLU A 110 -7.28 -13.38 -17.87
CA GLU A 110 -7.37 -12.04 -18.39
C GLU A 110 -6.25 -11.24 -17.74
N PHE A 111 -5.17 -11.10 -18.49
CA PHE A 111 -4.16 -10.11 -18.24
C PHE A 111 -4.85 -8.74 -18.34
N PHE A 112 -5.11 -8.11 -17.20
CA PHE A 112 -5.65 -6.75 -17.18
C PHE A 112 -4.51 -5.81 -17.57
N ALA A 113 -4.35 -5.56 -18.87
CA ALA A 113 -3.47 -4.50 -19.33
C ALA A 113 -3.95 -3.19 -18.68
N PRO A 114 -3.07 -2.41 -18.03
CA PRO A 114 -3.48 -1.10 -17.54
C PRO A 114 -4.03 -0.31 -18.73
N PRO A 115 -5.17 0.38 -18.58
CA PRO A 115 -5.68 1.23 -19.65
C PRO A 115 -4.56 2.20 -20.05
N PRO A 116 -4.40 2.50 -21.36
CA PRO A 116 -3.39 3.43 -21.81
C PRO A 116 -3.53 4.72 -21.00
N ALA A 117 -2.42 5.19 -20.42
CA ALA A 117 -2.42 6.41 -19.63
C ALA A 117 -3.05 7.52 -20.47
N PRO A 118 -4.13 8.18 -20.01
CA PRO A 118 -4.71 9.28 -20.76
C PRO A 118 -3.64 10.35 -20.94
N ILE A 119 -3.30 10.67 -22.19
CA ILE A 119 -2.52 11.86 -22.51
C ILE A 119 -3.46 13.04 -22.31
N ALA A 120 -3.55 13.52 -21.08
CA ALA A 120 -4.40 14.65 -20.75
C ALA A 120 -3.64 15.96 -21.01
N ALA A 121 -4.05 16.68 -22.06
CA ALA A 121 -3.72 18.09 -22.19
C ALA A 121 -4.45 18.86 -21.07
N GLY A 122 -3.74 19.12 -19.95
CA GLY A 122 -4.17 20.06 -18.91
C GLY A 122 -4.51 19.49 -17.52
N GLY A 123 -4.09 18.27 -17.16
CA GLY A 123 -4.32 17.67 -15.84
C GLY A 123 -3.13 16.89 -15.27
N LEU A 124 -3.19 16.51 -13.99
CA LEU A 124 -2.18 15.67 -13.33
C LEU A 124 -2.10 14.29 -14.01
N MET A 125 -0.88 13.85 -14.34
CA MET A 125 -0.61 12.57 -15.00
C MET A 125 0.12 11.60 -14.05
N LEU A 126 -0.21 10.30 -14.15
CA LEU A 126 0.56 9.26 -13.48
C LEU A 126 1.87 9.02 -14.24
N VAL A 127 3.01 9.26 -13.59
CA VAL A 127 4.34 8.95 -14.12
C VAL A 127 4.82 7.64 -13.50
N THR A 128 5.15 6.67 -14.35
CA THR A 128 5.77 5.39 -13.94
C THR A 128 7.18 5.32 -14.51
N GLY A 129 8.11 4.70 -13.78
CA GLY A 129 9.44 4.39 -14.32
C GLY A 129 9.37 3.45 -15.53
N ASN A 130 10.32 3.56 -16.44
CA ASN A 130 10.49 2.64 -17.58
C ASN A 130 11.07 1.29 -17.13
#